data_AF-A0A258E2I6-F1
#
_entry.id   AF-A0A258E2I6-F1
#
_cell.length_a   1.000
_cell.length_b   1.000
_cell.length_c   1.000
_cell.angle_alpha   90.00
_cell.angle_beta   90.00
_cell.angle_gamma   90.00
#
_symmetry.space_group_name_H-M   'P 1'
#
loop_
_entity.id
_entity.type
_entity.pdbx_description
1 polymer ?
#
loop_
_entity_poly.entity_id
_entity_poly.type
_entity_poly.pdbx_seq_one_letter_code
_entity_poly.pdbx_strand_id
1 'polypeptide(L)'
;NQKPQDLAENLYRKSKNRQIELDQLQKNLEAKKSQLHSLQNKIEELEKVSDFRALKSYLGTHQEDKVNTKEQSSLPFKIFEFEGFTIWVGKSAKDNDEILRGFIHKDDLWLHARQAAGSHVVIRKKGMPTVPKAVLERAAALAAFYSKLKNESLAPVIYTEAKYVRKVKGSAPGSVLVDREKVILIAPKGPDELTAAEKN
;
A
#
# COMPACT_ATOMS: atom_id res chain seq x y z
N ASN A 1 -50.52 11.01 11.03
CA ASN A 1 -51.36 10.30 10.03
C ASN A 1 -50.96 10.73 8.63
N GLN A 2 -50.21 9.89 7.91
CA GLN A 2 -49.94 10.09 6.48
C GLN A 2 -51.24 9.89 5.69
N LYS A 3 -51.47 10.67 4.63
CA LYS A 3 -52.65 10.51 3.78
C LYS A 3 -52.56 9.15 3.07
N PRO A 4 -53.69 8.41 2.90
CA PRO A 4 -53.69 7.09 2.28
C PRO A 4 -53.06 7.05 0.87
N GLN A 5 -53.15 8.16 0.13
CA GLN A 5 -52.55 8.31 -1.20
C GLN A 5 -51.02 8.33 -1.15
N ASP A 6 -50.42 9.08 -0.21
CA ASP A 6 -48.97 9.16 -0.02
C ASP A 6 -48.38 7.81 0.45
N LEU A 7 -49.14 7.04 1.23
CA LEU A 7 -48.75 5.70 1.66
C LEU A 7 -48.76 4.71 0.48
N ALA A 8 -49.79 4.75 -0.36
CA ALA A 8 -49.90 3.91 -1.56
C ALA A 8 -48.78 4.20 -2.57
N GLU A 9 -48.45 5.48 -2.80
CA GLU A 9 -47.35 5.88 -3.69
C GLU A 9 -45.98 5.40 -3.18
N ASN A 10 -45.73 5.53 -1.87
CA ASN A 10 -44.50 5.05 -1.25
C ASN A 10 -44.35 3.52 -1.34
N LEU A 11 -45.44 2.77 -1.12
CA LEU A 11 -45.44 1.31 -1.27
C LEU A 11 -45.16 0.89 -2.71
N TYR A 12 -45.75 1.57 -3.69
CA TYR A 12 -45.50 1.32 -5.11
C TYR A 12 -44.04 1.62 -5.50
N ARG A 13 -43.50 2.77 -5.09
CA ARG A 13 -42.09 3.14 -5.33
C ARG A 13 -41.12 2.15 -4.68
N LYS A 14 -41.39 1.71 -3.45
CA LYS A 14 -40.59 0.72 -2.74
C LYS A 14 -40.62 -0.64 -3.44
N SER A 15 -41.77 -1.06 -3.95
CA SER A 15 -41.93 -2.29 -4.73
C SER A 15 -41.13 -2.23 -6.04
N LYS A 16 -41.24 -1.13 -6.79
CA LYS A 16 -40.50 -0.93 -8.04
C LYS A 16 -38.98 -0.89 -7.83
N ASN A 17 -38.50 -0.20 -6.79
CA ASN A 17 -37.08 -0.14 -6.46
C ASN A 17 -36.53 -1.52 -6.09
N ARG A 18 -37.28 -2.33 -5.32
CA ARG A 18 -36.90 -3.71 -5.01
C ARG A 18 -36.78 -4.57 -6.26
N GLN A 19 -37.66 -4.40 -7.24
CA GLN A 19 -37.59 -5.15 -8.50
C GLN A 19 -36.31 -4.81 -9.28
N ILE A 20 -35.92 -3.52 -9.30
CA ILE A 20 -34.68 -3.06 -9.93
C ILE A 20 -33.45 -3.63 -9.19
N GLU A 21 -33.46 -3.61 -7.86
CA GLU A 21 -32.38 -4.21 -7.05
C GLU A 21 -32.25 -5.71 -7.29
N LEU A 22 -33.37 -6.44 -7.39
CA LEU A 22 -33.38 -7.87 -7.69
C LEU A 22 -32.83 -8.16 -9.09
N ASP A 23 -33.22 -7.40 -10.11
CA ASP A 23 -32.69 -7.53 -11.47
C ASP A 23 -31.17 -7.29 -11.50
N GLN A 24 -30.69 -6.29 -10.76
CA GLN A 24 -29.26 -5.99 -10.69
C GLN A 24 -28.47 -7.07 -9.93
N LEU A 25 -29.05 -7.63 -8.86
CA LEU A 25 -28.48 -8.78 -8.16
C LEU A 25 -28.43 -10.02 -9.05
N GLN A 26 -29.47 -10.28 -9.84
CA GLN A 26 -29.50 -11.38 -10.81
C GLN A 26 -28.42 -11.23 -11.88
N LYS A 27 -28.29 -10.04 -12.49
CA LYS A 27 -27.22 -9.74 -13.45
C LYS A 27 -25.83 -9.93 -12.87
N ASN A 28 -25.60 -9.46 -11.64
CA ASN A 28 -24.34 -9.66 -10.94
C ASN A 28 -24.06 -11.13 -10.68
N LEU A 29 -25.07 -11.89 -10.27
CA LEU A 29 -24.97 -13.33 -10.02
C LEU A 29 -24.65 -14.10 -11.29
N GLU A 30 -25.27 -13.77 -12.42
CA GLU A 30 -24.95 -14.35 -13.73
C GLU A 30 -23.52 -14.04 -14.17
N ALA A 31 -23.09 -12.79 -14.05
CA ALA A 31 -21.71 -12.39 -14.34
C ALA A 31 -20.72 -13.18 -13.47
N LYS A 32 -21.01 -13.33 -12.16
CA LYS A 32 -20.16 -14.10 -11.25
C LYS A 32 -20.12 -15.58 -11.58
N LYS A 33 -21.24 -16.19 -11.97
CA LYS A 33 -21.28 -17.58 -12.44
C LYS A 33 -20.47 -17.78 -13.71
N SER A 34 -20.56 -16.85 -14.66
CA SER A 34 -19.75 -16.89 -15.89
C SER A 34 -18.25 -16.78 -15.59
N GLN A 35 -17.86 -15.89 -14.67
CA GLN A 35 -16.48 -15.78 -14.19
C GLN A 35 -16.00 -17.06 -13.49
N LEU A 36 -16.85 -17.68 -12.68
CA LEU A 36 -16.50 -18.93 -12.01
C LEU A 36 -16.25 -20.04 -13.03
N HIS A 37 -17.13 -20.18 -14.03
CA HIS A 37 -16.97 -21.17 -15.09
C HIS A 37 -15.69 -20.97 -15.91
N SER A 38 -15.36 -19.72 -16.27
CA SER A 38 -14.12 -19.44 -17.00
C SER A 38 -12.87 -19.76 -16.17
N LEU A 39 -12.88 -19.47 -14.87
CA LEU A 39 -11.79 -19.82 -13.96
C LEU A 39 -11.64 -21.34 -13.78
N GLN A 40 -12.75 -22.08 -13.69
CA GLN A 40 -12.71 -23.55 -13.63
C GLN A 40 -12.07 -24.15 -14.89
N ASN A 41 -12.47 -23.69 -16.08
CA ASN A 41 -11.88 -24.15 -17.33
C ASN A 41 -10.36 -23.87 -17.39
N LYS A 42 -9.93 -22.69 -16.90
CA LYS A 42 -8.49 -22.37 -16.81
C LYS A 42 -7.73 -23.31 -15.88
N ILE A 43 -8.31 -23.67 -14.74
CA ILE A 43 -7.70 -24.63 -13.80
C ILE A 43 -7.56 -25.99 -14.48
N GLU A 44 -8.61 -26.50 -15.13
CA GLU A 44 -8.56 -27.78 -15.85
C GLU A 44 -7.52 -27.79 -16.99
N GLU A 45 -7.35 -26.66 -17.69
CA GLU A 45 -6.32 -26.53 -18.72
C GLU A 45 -4.91 -26.53 -18.13
N LEU A 46 -4.71 -25.85 -16.99
CA LEU A 46 -3.43 -25.81 -16.27
C LEU A 46 -3.06 -27.16 -15.66
N GLU A 47 -4.03 -27.92 -15.14
CA GLU A 47 -3.80 -29.28 -14.63
C GLU A 47 -3.30 -30.25 -15.72
N LYS A 48 -3.65 -29.99 -16.98
CA LYS A 48 -3.18 -30.78 -18.15
C LYS A 48 -1.78 -30.36 -18.63
N VAL A 49 -1.22 -29.27 -18.10
CA VAL A 49 0.13 -28.82 -18.44
C VAL A 49 1.15 -29.74 -17.77
N SER A 50 1.73 -30.64 -18.55
CA SER A 50 2.71 -31.62 -18.08
C SER A 50 4.16 -31.24 -18.32
N ASP A 51 4.44 -30.31 -19.24
CA ASP A 51 5.79 -29.90 -19.59
C ASP A 51 5.91 -28.39 -19.92
N PHE A 52 7.15 -27.91 -20.05
CA PHE A 52 7.47 -26.52 -20.36
C PHE A 52 6.92 -26.07 -21.72
N ARG A 53 6.73 -26.99 -22.68
CA ARG A 53 6.23 -26.67 -24.03
C ARG A 53 4.73 -26.42 -24.00
N ALA A 54 3.99 -27.25 -23.26
CA ALA A 54 2.57 -27.09 -22.97
C ALA A 54 2.32 -25.79 -22.18
N LEU A 55 3.17 -25.49 -21.19
CA LEU A 55 3.09 -24.24 -20.44
C LEU A 55 3.30 -23.02 -21.34
N LYS A 56 4.28 -23.07 -22.24
CA LYS A 56 4.55 -21.99 -23.21
C LYS A 56 3.39 -21.80 -24.19
N SER A 57 2.73 -22.89 -24.59
CA SER A 57 1.53 -22.86 -25.44
C SER A 57 0.36 -22.20 -24.72
N TYR A 58 0.09 -22.60 -23.47
CA TYR A 58 -0.94 -22.01 -22.62
C TYR A 58 -0.73 -20.51 -22.40
N LEU A 59 0.50 -20.10 -22.08
CA LEU A 59 0.87 -18.69 -21.94
C LEU A 59 0.81 -17.91 -23.28
N GLY A 60 0.82 -18.61 -24.42
CA GLY A 60 0.65 -18.03 -25.75
C GLY A 60 -0.81 -17.70 -26.06
N THR A 61 -1.73 -18.57 -25.67
CA THR A 61 -3.18 -18.42 -25.88
C THR A 61 -3.84 -17.52 -24.84
N HIS A 62 -3.36 -17.54 -23.59
CA HIS A 62 -3.89 -16.74 -22.49
C HIS A 62 -2.96 -15.56 -22.16
N GLN A 63 -2.83 -14.62 -23.10
CA GLN A 63 -1.96 -13.44 -22.91
C GLN A 63 -2.36 -12.56 -21.73
N GLU A 64 -3.64 -12.54 -21.36
CA GLU A 64 -4.15 -11.84 -20.15
C GLU A 64 -3.51 -12.39 -18.87
N ASP A 65 -3.19 -13.68 -18.82
CA ASP A 65 -2.55 -14.31 -17.66
C ASP A 65 -1.03 -13.97 -17.57
N LYS A 66 -0.41 -13.48 -18.67
CA LYS A 66 0.92 -12.84 -18.63
C LYS A 66 0.88 -11.43 -18.02
N VAL A 67 -0.26 -10.73 -18.14
CA VAL A 67 -0.43 -9.37 -17.61
C VAL A 67 -0.57 -9.40 -16.09
N ASN A 68 -1.04 -10.52 -15.54
CA ASN A 68 -1.33 -10.67 -14.11
C ASN A 68 -0.07 -10.78 -13.20
N THR A 69 1.13 -10.95 -13.75
CA THR A 69 2.37 -10.83 -12.94
C THR A 69 2.69 -9.37 -12.57
N LYS A 70 2.11 -8.38 -13.27
CA LYS A 70 2.27 -6.94 -12.93
C LYS A 70 1.20 -6.40 -11.99
N GLU A 71 0.09 -7.13 -11.81
CA GLU A 71 -1.02 -6.75 -10.94
C GLU A 71 -1.13 -7.58 -9.66
N GLN A 72 -0.05 -8.26 -9.27
CA GLN A 72 0.14 -8.57 -7.86
C GLN A 72 0.42 -7.24 -7.16
N SER A 73 -0.65 -6.56 -6.73
CA SER A 73 -0.66 -5.25 -6.06
C SER A 73 0.61 -5.02 -5.26
N SER A 74 1.62 -4.45 -5.91
CA SER A 74 2.92 -4.27 -5.28
C SER A 74 2.66 -3.16 -4.27
N LEU A 75 2.68 -3.50 -2.98
CA LEU A 75 2.51 -2.52 -1.91
C LEU A 75 3.37 -1.28 -2.24
N PRO A 76 2.89 -0.05 -2.00
CA PRO A 76 3.61 1.17 -2.36
C PRO A 76 4.98 1.27 -1.65
N PHE A 77 5.24 0.40 -0.68
CA PHE A 77 6.44 0.38 0.13
C PHE A 77 7.11 -0.99 0.14
N LYS A 78 8.41 -0.97 0.45
CA LYS A 78 9.16 -2.12 0.95
C LYS A 78 8.89 -2.28 2.44
N ILE A 79 8.90 -3.53 2.93
CA ILE A 79 8.69 -3.86 4.34
C ILE A 79 10.01 -4.37 4.92
N PHE A 80 10.36 -3.86 6.09
CA PHE A 80 11.45 -4.34 6.92
C PHE A 80 10.91 -4.59 8.33
N GLU A 81 11.44 -5.60 9.02
CA GLU A 81 11.11 -5.88 10.42
C GLU A 81 12.38 -5.71 11.25
N PHE A 82 12.29 -5.05 12.39
CA PHE A 82 13.41 -4.83 13.29
C PHE A 82 12.92 -4.68 14.74
N GLU A 83 13.44 -5.49 15.66
CA GLU A 83 13.04 -5.51 17.08
C GLU A 83 11.51 -5.57 17.30
N GLY A 84 10.79 -6.29 16.43
CA GLY A 84 9.33 -6.42 16.48
C GLY A 84 8.55 -5.22 15.92
N PHE A 85 9.24 -4.23 15.36
CA PHE A 85 8.63 -3.10 14.65
C PHE A 85 8.71 -3.29 13.13
N THR A 86 7.59 -3.01 12.49
CA THR A 86 7.50 -2.97 11.03
C THR A 86 7.90 -1.57 10.52
N ILE A 87 8.89 -1.51 9.63
CA ILE A 87 9.35 -0.30 8.96
C ILE A 87 8.96 -0.37 7.48
N TRP A 88 8.29 0.66 6.98
CA TRP A 88 7.91 0.79 5.58
C TRP A 88 8.76 1.84 4.89
N VAL A 89 9.19 1.57 3.66
CA VAL A 89 9.96 2.51 2.83
C VAL A 89 9.28 2.66 1.48
N GLY A 90 8.80 3.86 1.16
CA GLY A 90 8.14 4.14 -0.11
C GLY A 90 9.06 3.94 -1.32
N LYS A 91 8.53 3.39 -2.40
CA LYS A 91 9.29 3.05 -3.62
C LYS A 91 9.41 4.23 -4.59
N SER A 92 8.42 5.14 -4.59
CA SER A 92 8.40 6.32 -5.46
C SER A 92 7.64 7.49 -4.80
N ALA A 93 7.68 8.66 -5.43
CA ALA A 93 6.94 9.84 -4.96
C ALA A 93 5.41 9.65 -4.96
N LYS A 94 4.86 8.87 -5.90
CA LYS A 94 3.43 8.52 -5.91
C LYS A 94 3.08 7.57 -4.78
N ASP A 95 3.96 6.59 -4.55
CA ASP A 95 3.79 5.61 -3.47
C ASP A 95 3.89 6.25 -2.09
N ASN A 96 4.78 7.24 -1.93
CA ASN A 96 4.90 8.07 -0.74
C ASN A 96 3.58 8.75 -0.37
N ASP A 97 2.84 9.26 -1.37
CA ASP A 97 1.52 9.83 -1.14
C ASP A 97 0.48 8.77 -0.77
N GLU A 98 0.59 7.59 -1.37
CA GLU A 98 -0.33 6.48 -1.12
C GLU A 98 -0.18 5.95 0.31
N ILE A 99 1.05 5.82 0.80
CA ILE A 99 1.37 5.48 2.19
C ILE A 99 0.64 6.43 3.15
N LEU A 100 0.79 7.73 2.91
CA LEU A 100 0.21 8.78 3.77
C LEU A 100 -1.32 8.83 3.70
N ARG A 101 -1.92 8.45 2.56
CA ARG A 101 -3.37 8.51 2.36
C ARG A 101 -4.12 7.29 2.88
N GLY A 102 -3.56 6.09 2.66
CA GLY A 102 -4.32 4.84 2.80
C GLY A 102 -3.78 3.84 3.81
N PHE A 103 -2.50 3.94 4.19
CA PHE A 103 -1.85 2.89 4.98
C PHE A 103 -1.41 3.35 6.37
N ILE A 104 -0.89 4.56 6.50
CA ILE A 104 -0.32 5.06 7.76
C ILE A 104 -1.39 5.35 8.82
N HIS A 105 -1.07 5.10 10.10
CA HIS A 105 -1.88 5.54 11.23
C HIS A 105 -1.35 6.86 11.79
N LYS A 106 -2.21 7.68 12.38
CA LYS A 106 -1.88 9.04 12.89
C LYS A 106 -0.72 9.06 13.90
N ASP A 107 -0.58 8.01 14.68
CA ASP A 107 0.42 7.89 15.75
C ASP A 107 1.71 7.20 15.29
N ASP A 108 1.74 6.67 14.07
CA ASP A 108 2.97 6.10 13.50
C ASP A 108 4.02 7.19 13.34
N LEU A 109 5.29 6.77 13.36
CA LEU A 109 6.39 7.70 13.15
C LEU A 109 6.72 7.77 11.66
N TRP A 110 6.76 8.99 11.12
CA TRP A 110 7.16 9.28 9.76
C TRP A 110 8.56 9.89 9.76
N LEU A 111 9.38 9.50 8.79
CA LEU A 111 10.76 9.96 8.61
C LEU A 111 11.05 10.29 7.15
N HIS A 112 11.93 11.25 6.93
CA HIS A 112 12.41 11.63 5.60
C HIS A 112 13.76 12.37 5.68
N ALA A 113 14.55 12.31 4.61
CA ALA A 113 15.79 13.06 4.52
C ALA A 113 15.53 14.58 4.53
N ARG A 114 16.22 15.32 5.40
CA ARG A 114 15.97 16.76 5.56
C ARG A 114 16.45 17.51 4.32
N GLN A 115 15.57 18.34 3.74
CA GLN A 115 15.87 19.21 2.58
C GLN A 115 16.44 18.48 1.35
N ALA A 116 16.23 17.17 1.24
CA ALA A 116 16.70 16.35 0.13
C ALA A 116 15.56 15.48 -0.40
N ALA A 117 15.59 15.16 -1.68
CA ALA A 117 14.63 14.20 -2.25
C ALA A 117 14.94 12.79 -1.72
N GLY A 118 13.90 12.07 -1.28
CA GLY A 118 14.02 10.69 -0.81
C GLY A 118 12.69 9.99 -0.59
N SER A 119 12.77 8.75 -0.13
CA SER A 119 11.61 7.96 0.25
C SER A 119 10.99 8.41 1.57
N HIS A 120 9.67 8.33 1.67
CA HIS A 120 9.00 8.39 2.97
C HIS A 120 9.25 7.06 3.69
N VAL A 121 9.70 7.15 4.95
CA VAL A 121 9.90 5.99 5.81
C VAL A 121 8.93 6.06 6.98
N VAL A 122 8.33 4.94 7.34
CA VAL A 122 7.30 4.87 8.39
C VAL A 122 7.62 3.75 9.36
N ILE A 123 7.62 4.03 10.65
CA ILE A 123 7.68 3.03 11.71
C ILE A 123 6.26 2.81 12.22
N ARG A 124 5.76 1.58 12.07
CA ARG A 124 4.43 1.18 12.55
C ARG A 124 4.47 0.95 14.04
N LYS A 125 3.80 1.80 14.81
CA LYS A 125 3.73 1.64 16.27
C LYS A 125 2.78 0.53 16.70
N LYS A 126 1.73 0.23 15.91
CA LYS A 126 0.71 -0.82 16.23
C LYS A 126 0.18 -0.75 17.69
N GLY A 127 0.06 0.45 18.25
CA GLY A 127 -0.41 0.65 19.64
C GLY A 127 0.69 0.56 20.72
N MET A 128 1.96 0.36 20.35
CA MET A 128 3.08 0.42 21.29
C MET A 128 3.36 1.87 21.71
N PRO A 129 3.65 2.13 23.01
CA PRO A 129 3.73 3.49 23.55
C PRO A 129 4.96 4.26 23.07
N THR A 130 6.10 3.57 22.86
CA THR A 130 7.38 4.21 22.52
C THR A 130 8.15 3.39 21.50
N VAL A 131 8.74 4.08 20.52
CA VAL A 131 9.68 3.48 19.57
C VAL A 131 11.07 3.49 20.20
N PRO A 132 11.75 2.35 20.38
CA PRO A 132 13.12 2.29 20.87
C PRO A 132 14.07 3.10 19.99
N LYS A 133 15.13 3.63 20.60
CA LYS A 133 16.14 4.44 19.88
C LYS A 133 16.79 3.65 18.74
N ALA A 134 17.06 2.35 18.93
CA ALA A 134 17.65 1.50 17.91
C ALA A 134 16.74 1.38 16.66
N VAL A 135 15.43 1.18 16.85
CA VAL A 135 14.44 1.15 15.77
C VAL A 135 14.36 2.49 15.03
N LEU A 136 14.42 3.60 15.78
CA LEU A 136 14.43 4.94 15.19
C LEU A 136 15.68 5.16 14.31
N GLU A 137 16.86 4.82 14.83
CA GLU A 137 18.13 4.94 14.11
C GLU A 137 18.15 4.03 12.87
N ARG A 138 17.61 2.81 12.99
CA ARG A 138 17.45 1.87 11.88
C ARG A 138 16.60 2.46 10.75
N ALA A 139 15.43 3.00 11.08
CA ALA A 139 14.55 3.63 10.10
C ALA A 139 15.17 4.90 9.50
N ALA A 140 15.88 5.69 10.31
CA ALA A 140 16.56 6.90 9.84
C ALA A 140 17.69 6.56 8.87
N ALA A 141 18.48 5.52 9.14
CA ALA A 141 19.52 5.05 8.22
C ALA A 141 18.95 4.62 6.86
N LEU A 142 17.79 3.95 6.86
CA LEU A 142 17.06 3.62 5.63
C LEU A 142 16.55 4.87 4.90
N ALA A 143 16.01 5.86 5.63
CA ALA A 143 15.56 7.12 5.04
C ALA A 143 16.71 7.89 4.38
N ALA A 144 17.89 7.91 5.02
CA ALA A 144 19.10 8.49 4.47
C ALA A 144 19.58 7.72 3.23
N PHE A 145 19.61 6.38 3.30
CA PHE A 145 20.05 5.52 2.19
C PHE A 145 19.16 5.63 0.95
N TYR A 146 17.84 5.68 1.13
CA TYR A 146 16.88 5.87 0.03
C TYR A 146 16.62 7.35 -0.30
N SER A 147 17.65 8.19 -0.15
CA SER A 147 17.59 9.61 -0.50
C SER A 147 18.80 10.04 -1.33
N LYS A 148 18.81 11.30 -1.75
CA LYS A 148 20.00 11.93 -2.35
C LYS A 148 21.21 12.00 -1.41
N LEU A 149 21.02 11.84 -0.11
CA LEU A 149 22.08 11.91 0.91
C LEU A 149 22.76 10.57 1.17
N LYS A 150 22.55 9.55 0.33
CA LYS A 150 23.07 8.19 0.52
C LYS A 150 24.60 8.07 0.64
N ASN A 151 25.34 9.05 0.13
CA ASN A 151 26.80 9.07 0.13
C ASN A 151 27.39 10.00 1.21
N GLU A 152 26.54 10.66 2.00
CA GLU A 152 26.99 11.53 3.10
C GLU A 152 27.52 10.69 4.26
N SER A 153 28.52 11.21 4.98
CA SER A 153 29.02 10.55 6.20
C SER A 153 27.97 10.58 7.32
N LEU A 154 27.26 11.70 7.47
CA LEU A 154 26.14 11.87 8.38
C LEU A 154 25.04 12.67 7.69
N ALA A 155 23.91 12.03 7.42
CA ALA A 155 22.76 12.64 6.80
C ALA A 155 21.76 13.13 7.86
N PRO A 156 21.26 14.38 7.76
CA PRO A 156 20.15 14.84 8.58
C PRO A 156 18.83 14.20 8.12
N VAL A 157 18.15 13.52 9.04
CA VAL A 157 16.83 12.92 8.84
C VAL A 157 15.84 13.57 9.78
N ILE A 158 14.73 14.07 9.24
CA ILE A 158 13.62 14.56 10.04
C ILE A 158 12.69 13.40 10.40
N TYR A 159 12.12 13.46 11.59
CA TYR A 159 11.06 12.55 12.01
C TYR A 159 10.00 13.27 12.84
N THR A 160 8.75 12.83 12.69
CA THR A 160 7.60 13.32 13.46
C THR A 160 6.49 12.27 13.45
N GLU A 161 5.43 12.48 14.22
CA GLU A 161 4.24 11.63 14.12
C GLU A 161 3.45 11.95 12.86
N ALA A 162 2.88 10.93 12.22
CA ALA A 162 2.17 11.05 10.95
C ALA A 162 1.06 12.10 10.95
N LYS A 163 0.40 12.33 12.09
CA LYS A 163 -0.62 13.39 12.26
C LYS A 163 -0.10 14.81 12.03
N TYR A 164 1.21 15.02 12.10
CA TYR A 164 1.87 16.30 11.83
C TYR A 164 2.44 16.37 10.40
N VAL A 165 2.16 15.38 9.55
CA VAL A 165 2.56 15.35 8.15
C VAL A 165 1.32 15.48 7.28
N ARG A 166 1.29 16.48 6.41
CA ARG A 166 0.11 16.76 5.59
C ARG A 166 0.49 17.11 4.17
N LYS A 167 -0.20 16.47 3.22
CA LYS A 167 -0.09 16.81 1.80
C LYS A 167 -0.88 18.09 1.51
N VAL A 168 -0.25 19.05 0.83
CA VAL A 168 -0.92 20.26 0.36
C VAL A 168 -1.66 19.96 -0.94
N LYS A 169 -2.92 20.41 -1.07
CA LYS A 169 -3.71 20.20 -2.29
C LYS A 169 -3.01 20.87 -3.48
N GLY A 170 -2.75 20.10 -4.53
CA GLY A 170 -2.08 20.59 -5.74
C GLY A 170 -0.55 20.57 -5.69
N SER A 171 0.07 20.14 -4.58
CA SER A 171 1.53 19.93 -4.55
C SER A 171 1.95 18.73 -5.41
N ALA A 172 3.21 18.75 -5.84
CA ALA A 172 3.83 17.63 -6.56
C ALA A 172 3.72 16.32 -5.74
N PRO A 173 3.69 15.14 -6.40
CA PRO A 173 3.69 13.87 -5.69
C PRO A 173 4.85 13.75 -4.70
N GLY A 174 4.57 13.21 -3.51
CA GLY A 174 5.53 13.05 -2.41
C GLY A 174 5.82 14.34 -1.64
N SER A 175 5.32 15.50 -2.08
CA SER A 175 5.53 16.77 -1.38
C SER A 175 4.56 16.91 -0.20
N VAL A 176 5.13 17.10 0.98
CA VAL A 176 4.41 17.23 2.25
C VAL A 176 4.88 18.45 3.02
N LEU A 177 3.98 18.99 3.83
CA LEU A 177 4.30 19.94 4.88
C LEU A 177 4.40 19.18 6.19
N VAL A 178 5.47 19.43 6.93
CA VAL A 178 5.81 18.74 8.17
C VAL A 178 5.79 19.76 9.31
N ASP A 179 5.06 19.44 10.37
CA ASP A 179 5.01 20.21 11.60
C ASP A 179 5.70 19.42 12.74
N ARG A 180 6.24 20.12 13.74
CA ARG A 180 6.84 19.53 14.96
C ARG A 180 7.92 18.47 14.70
N GLU A 181 8.72 18.69 13.65
CA GLU A 181 9.83 17.80 13.30
C GLU A 181 10.95 17.81 14.34
N LYS A 182 11.56 16.66 14.54
CA LYS A 182 12.86 16.49 15.20
C LYS A 182 13.87 16.03 14.17
N VAL A 183 15.14 16.34 14.39
CA VAL A 183 16.23 15.96 13.49
C VAL A 183 17.14 14.94 14.18
N ILE A 184 17.55 13.93 13.44
CA ILE A 184 18.62 12.99 13.84
C ILE A 184 19.70 12.98 12.75
N LEU A 185 20.96 12.95 13.16
CA LEU A 185 22.10 12.76 12.25
C LEU A 185 22.46 11.27 12.24
N ILE A 186 22.47 10.65 11.07
CA ILE A 186 22.72 9.22 10.94
C ILE A 186 23.55 8.92 9.69
N ALA A 187 24.43 7.93 9.79
CA ALA A 187 25.12 7.42 8.61
C ALA A 187 24.12 6.61 7.76
N PRO A 188 24.02 6.85 6.44
CA PRO A 188 23.22 6.03 5.55
C PRO A 188 23.70 4.57 5.62
N LYS A 189 22.78 3.63 5.79
CA LYS A 189 23.09 2.19 5.74
C LYS A 189 22.06 1.47 4.89
N GLY A 190 22.53 0.66 3.96
CA GLY A 190 21.68 -0.13 3.08
C GLY A 190 21.05 -1.32 3.80
N PRO A 191 19.95 -1.90 3.26
CA PRO A 191 19.31 -3.08 3.86
C PRO A 191 20.25 -4.27 4.11
N ASP A 192 21.22 -4.48 3.22
CA ASP A 192 22.13 -5.64 3.30
C ASP A 192 23.17 -5.48 4.42
N GLU A 193 23.76 -4.29 4.56
CA GLU A 193 24.70 -3.95 5.64
C GLU A 193 24.02 -3.98 7.01
N LEU A 194 22.75 -3.64 7.02
CA LEU A 194 21.88 -3.62 8.16
C LEU A 194 21.49 -5.04 8.63
N THR A 195 21.35 -5.99 7.70
CA THR A 195 21.09 -7.41 8.02
C THR A 195 22.36 -8.14 8.49
N ALA A 196 23.54 -7.73 8.00
CA ALA A 196 24.82 -8.29 8.40
C ALA A 196 25.21 -7.96 9.85
N ALA A 197 24.78 -6.81 10.37
CA ALA A 197 25.03 -6.39 11.75
C ALA A 197 24.23 -7.18 12.80
N GLU A 198 23.15 -7.88 12.40
CA GLU A 198 22.29 -8.69 13.30
C GLU A 198 22.81 -10.12 13.49
N LYS A 199 23.81 -10.54 12.70
CA LYS A 199 24.39 -11.90 12.74
C LYS A 199 25.71 -11.99 13.52
N ASN A 200 26.16 -10.90 14.15
CA ASN A 200 27.38 -10.84 14.95
C ASN A 200 27.05 -10.56 16.43
#